data_AF-A0A5Q4DXP5-F1
#
_entry.id   AF-A0A5Q4DXP5-F1
#
_cell.length_a   1.000
_cell.length_b   1.000
_cell.length_c   1.000
_cell.angle_alpha   90.00
_cell.angle_beta   90.00
_cell.angle_gamma   90.00
#
_symmetry.space_group_name_H-M   'P 1'
#
loop_
_entity.id
_entity.type
_entity.pdbx_description
1 polymer ?
#
loop_
_entity_poly.entity_id
_entity_poly.type
_entity_poly.pdbx_seq_one_letter_code
_entity_poly.pdbx_strand_id
1 'polypeptide(L)' 'MTSTATQTPTKTPTMPKMLANEPWAIWAGIVFVIAALVTAVLTMGVAGLVVVMVPAAIAMLGLLCFIVFG' A
#
# COMPACT_ATOMS: atom_id res chain seq x y z
N MET A 1 -30.28 -45.39 -15.21
CA MET A 1 -28.96 -45.31 -14.56
C MET A 1 -28.62 -43.82 -14.49
N THR A 2 -28.76 -43.21 -13.32
CA THR A 2 -28.53 -41.77 -13.14
C THR A 2 -27.14 -41.59 -12.53
N SER A 3 -26.17 -41.14 -13.33
CA SER A 3 -24.83 -40.79 -12.83
C SER A 3 -24.88 -39.42 -12.16
N THR A 4 -24.81 -39.40 -10.84
CA THR A 4 -24.55 -38.17 -10.07
C THR A 4 -23.09 -37.81 -10.25
N ALA A 5 -22.81 -36.75 -11.02
CA ALA A 5 -21.48 -36.18 -11.13
C ALA A 5 -21.13 -35.43 -9.84
N THR A 6 -20.23 -36.01 -9.03
CA THR A 6 -19.65 -35.36 -7.86
C THR A 6 -18.81 -34.18 -8.31
N GLN A 7 -19.31 -32.95 -8.12
CA GLN A 7 -18.49 -31.74 -8.28
C GLN A 7 -17.56 -31.62 -7.07
N THR A 8 -16.27 -31.88 -7.26
CA THR A 8 -15.25 -31.62 -6.25
C THR A 8 -15.10 -30.10 -6.13
N PRO A 9 -15.39 -29.48 -4.97
CA PRO A 9 -15.15 -28.04 -4.81
C PRO A 9 -13.64 -27.80 -4.82
N THR A 10 -13.14 -27.14 -5.86
CA THR A 10 -11.78 -26.62 -5.90
C THR A 10 -11.64 -25.63 -4.75
N LYS A 11 -10.99 -26.03 -3.67
CA LYS A 11 -10.69 -25.14 -2.55
C LYS A 11 -9.84 -24.00 -3.08
N THR A 12 -10.34 -22.77 -2.99
CA THR A 12 -9.53 -21.55 -3.14
C THR A 12 -8.26 -21.73 -2.32
N PRO A 13 -7.05 -21.50 -2.86
CA PRO A 13 -5.83 -21.60 -2.08
C PRO A 13 -5.91 -20.58 -0.94
N THR A 14 -6.27 -21.04 0.24
CA THR A 14 -6.25 -20.25 1.46
C THR A 14 -4.80 -19.90 1.73
N MET A 15 -4.43 -18.67 1.40
CA MET A 15 -3.13 -18.10 1.70
C MET A 15 -2.83 -18.30 3.20
N PRO A 16 -1.63 -18.77 3.56
CA PRO A 16 -1.28 -18.99 4.97
C PRO A 16 -1.52 -17.71 5.77
N LYS A 17 -2.20 -17.81 6.92
CA LYS A 17 -2.54 -16.67 7.81
C LYS A 17 -1.32 -15.80 8.17
N MET A 18 -0.11 -16.36 8.15
CA MET A 18 1.12 -15.60 8.32
C MET A 18 1.34 -14.55 7.23
N LEU A 19 1.15 -14.88 5.94
CA LEU A 19 1.30 -13.89 4.87
C LEU A 19 0.12 -12.90 4.82
N ALA A 20 -1.06 -13.31 5.27
CA ALA A 20 -2.24 -12.43 5.31
C ALA A 20 -2.16 -11.37 6.43
N ASN A 21 -1.39 -11.64 7.49
CA ASN A 21 -1.20 -10.74 8.63
C ASN A 21 0.03 -9.85 8.49
N GLU A 22 0.83 -10.01 7.44
CA GLU A 22 1.95 -9.12 7.18
C GLU A 22 1.45 -7.73 6.78
N PRO A 23 2.03 -6.64 7.33
CA PRO A 23 1.59 -5.28 7.05
C PRO A 23 2.05 -4.80 5.66
N TRP A 24 1.75 -5.56 4.61
CA TRP A 24 2.16 -5.31 3.23
C TRP A 24 1.76 -3.92 2.73
N ALA A 25 0.60 -3.42 3.15
CA ALA A 25 0.16 -2.07 2.82
C ALA A 25 1.09 -0.99 3.41
N ILE A 26 1.59 -1.19 4.63
CA ILE A 26 2.53 -0.25 5.27
C ILE A 26 3.87 -0.31 4.56
N TRP A 27 4.37 -1.52 4.25
CA TRP A 27 5.60 -1.70 3.48
C TRP A 27 5.53 -1.05 2.10
N ALA A 28 4.42 -1.22 1.38
CA ALA A 28 4.21 -0.60 0.08
C ALA A 28 4.24 0.94 0.17
N GLY A 29 3.58 1.51 1.18
CA GLY A 29 3.61 2.95 1.44
C GLY A 29 5.03 3.48 1.70
N ILE A 30 5.80 2.78 2.54
CA ILE A 30 7.18 3.15 2.86
C ILE A 30 8.06 3.11 1.59
N VAL A 31 8.00 2.01 0.84
CA VAL A 31 8.82 1.83 -0.38
C VAL A 31 8.45 2.87 -1.43
N PHE A 32 7.17 3.22 -1.57
CA PHE A 32 6.71 4.28 -2.48
C PHE A 32 7.32 5.64 -2.13
N VAL A 33 7.30 6.04 -0.85
CA VAL A 33 7.87 7.32 -0.40
C VAL A 33 9.38 7.35 -0.65
N ILE A 34 10.08 6.26 -0.38
CA ILE A 34 11.53 6.16 -0.63
C ILE A 34 11.83 6.30 -2.12
N ALA A 35 11.08 5.58 -2.98
CA ALA A 35 11.25 5.68 -4.42
C ALA A 35 11.00 7.11 -4.92
N ALA A 36 9.93 7.76 -4.47
CA ALA A 36 9.62 9.14 -4.83
C ALA A 36 10.74 10.10 -4.41
N LEU A 37 11.29 9.93 -3.20
CA LEU A 37 12.43 10.72 -2.71
C LEU A 37 13.67 10.55 -3.59
N VAL A 38 14.04 9.30 -3.88
CA VAL A 38 15.21 8.99 -4.70
C VAL A 38 15.03 9.55 -6.12
N THR A 39 13.89 9.32 -6.75
CA THR A 39 13.58 9.86 -8.08
C THR A 39 13.60 11.39 -8.10
N ALA A 40 13.04 12.05 -7.09
CA ALA A 40 13.01 13.51 -7.02
C ALA A 40 14.41 14.11 -6.88
N VAL A 41 15.26 13.53 -6.03
CA VAL A 41 16.65 13.97 -5.88
C VAL A 41 17.45 13.74 -7.17
N LEU A 42 17.28 12.60 -7.83
CA LEU A 42 18.00 12.30 -9.07
C LEU A 42 17.56 13.17 -10.25
N THR A 43 16.30 13.60 -10.29
CA THR A 43 15.74 14.38 -11.41
C THR A 43 15.90 15.88 -11.26
N MET A 44 15.73 16.41 -10.04
CA MET A 44 15.68 17.86 -9.79
C MET A 44 16.64 18.31 -8.68
N GLY A 45 17.47 17.42 -8.15
CA GLY A 45 18.37 17.73 -7.04
C GLY A 45 17.60 18.13 -5.78
N VAL A 46 18.11 19.15 -5.07
CA VAL A 46 17.52 19.65 -3.82
C VAL A 46 16.11 20.20 -4.03
N ALA A 47 15.80 20.76 -5.20
CA ALA A 47 14.45 21.24 -5.52
C ALA A 47 13.43 20.10 -5.56
N GLY A 48 13.85 18.89 -5.94
CA GLY A 48 13.00 17.70 -5.92
C GLY A 48 12.53 17.31 -4.52
N LEU A 49 13.33 17.59 -3.47
CA LEU A 49 12.91 17.34 -2.09
C LEU A 49 11.69 18.18 -1.70
N VAL A 50 11.59 19.41 -2.19
CA VAL A 50 10.44 20.28 -1.92
C VAL A 50 9.17 19.69 -2.55
N VAL A 51 9.27 19.16 -3.77
CA VAL A 51 8.15 18.55 -4.50
C VAL A 51 7.60 17.31 -3.78
N VAL A 52 8.43 16.58 -3.03
CA VAL A 52 7.99 15.40 -2.25
C VAL A 52 7.54 15.78 -0.84
N MET A 53 8.24 16.70 -0.19
CA MET A 53 7.95 17.10 1.19
C MET A 53 6.65 17.90 1.32
N VAL A 54 6.31 18.73 0.33
CA VAL A 54 5.08 19.54 0.38
C VAL A 54 3.81 18.67 0.34
N PRO A 55 3.62 17.72 -0.60
CA PRO A 55 2.49 16.78 -0.57
C PRO A 55 2.46 15.92 0.69
N ALA A 56 3.63 15.49 1.21
CA ALA A 56 3.69 14.71 2.44
C ALA A 56 3.19 15.52 3.66
N ALA A 57 3.57 16.79 3.77
CA ALA A 57 3.10 17.68 4.82
C ALA A 57 1.58 17.92 4.72
N ILE A 58 1.06 18.11 3.49
CA ILE A 58 -0.39 18.26 3.26
C ILE A 58 -1.14 16.98 3.66
N ALA A 59 -0.62 15.80 3.31
CA ALA A 59 -1.22 14.52 3.71
C ALA A 59 -1.26 14.36 5.24
N MET A 60 -0.19 14.76 5.93
CA MET A 60 -0.13 14.72 7.41
C MET A 60 -1.15 15.69 8.03
N LEU A 61 -1.29 16.89 7.46
CA LEU A 61 -2.27 17.86 7.92
C LEU A 61 -3.70 17.35 7.70
N GLY A 62 -3.97 16.75 6.54
CA GLY A 62 -5.25 16.10 6.25
C GLY A 62 -5.59 14.96 7.21
N LEU A 63 -4.59 14.12 7.53
CA LEU A 63 -4.74 13.07 8.54
C LEU A 63 -5.07 13.65 9.92
N LEU A 64 -4.38 14.70 10.34
CA LEU A 64 -4.66 15.39 11.60
C LEU A 64 -6.06 16.01 11.62
N CYS A 65 -6.47 16.67 10.53
CA CYS A 65 -7.83 17.20 10.40
C CYS A 65 -8.88 16.09 10.48
N PHE A 66 -8.64 14.93 9.86
CA PHE A 66 -9.53 13.79 9.92
C PHE A 66 -9.64 13.21 11.34
N ILE A 67 -8.53 13.12 12.07
CA ILE A 67 -8.53 12.64 13.47
C ILE A 67 -9.26 13.62 14.41
N VAL A 68 -9.15 14.92 14.17
CA VAL A 68 -9.73 15.95 15.07
C VAL A 68 -11.21 16.19 14.81
N PHE A 69 -11.64 16.19 13.55
CA PHE A 69 -13.00 16.58 13.16
C PHE A 69 -13.88 15.42 12.64
N GLY A 70 -13.31 14.25 12.38
CA GLY A 70 -14.02 13.01 12.03
C GLY A 70 -14.31 12.15 13.26
#